data_AF-A0A4R5EKB2-F1
#
_entry.id   AF-A0A4R5EKB2-F1
#
_cell.length_a   1.000
_cell.length_b   1.000
_cell.length_c   1.000
_cell.angle_alpha   90.00
_cell.angle_beta   90.00
_cell.angle_gamma   90.00
#
_symmetry.space_group_name_H-M   'P 1'
#
loop_
_entity.id
_entity.type
_entity.pdbx_description
1 polymer ?
#
loop_
_entity_poly.entity_id
_entity_poly.type
_entity_poly.pdbx_seq_one_letter_code
_entity_poly.pdbx_strand_id
1 'polypeptide(L)' 'MEKPVNLNRFRKQKARAEKKARADENVVKFGRSKAQSDLERARAEKARRDIDGHEREE' A
#
# COMPACT_ATOMS: atom_id res chain seq x y z
N MET A 1 -12.72 40.92 -0.98
CA MET A 1 -13.83 40.46 -0.12
C MET A 1 -13.60 39.00 0.21
N GLU A 2 -13.27 38.70 1.45
CA GLU A 2 -13.02 37.34 1.92
C GLU A 2 -14.38 36.66 2.20
N LYS A 3 -14.64 35.55 1.50
CA LYS A 3 -15.90 34.81 1.65
C LYS A 3 -15.86 34.03 2.97
N PRO A 4 -16.94 34.03 3.78
CA PRO A 4 -16.96 33.26 5.02
C PRO A 4 -16.77 31.77 4.72
N VAL A 5 -15.71 31.18 5.27
CA VAL A 5 -15.34 29.79 5.02
C VAL A 5 -16.13 28.88 5.96
N ASN A 6 -16.92 27.97 5.41
CA ASN A 6 -17.69 27.03 6.22
C ASN A 6 -16.79 25.90 6.74
N LEU A 7 -16.34 26.02 7.99
CA LEU A 7 -15.47 25.06 8.66
C LEU A 7 -16.08 23.65 8.75
N ASN A 8 -17.41 23.53 8.81
CA ASN A 8 -18.07 22.22 8.85
C ASN A 8 -17.93 21.48 7.52
N ARG A 9 -18.01 22.20 6.39
CA ARG A 9 -17.75 21.61 5.06
C ARG A 9 -16.30 21.16 4.95
N PHE A 10 -15.36 21.98 5.41
CA PHE A 10 -13.93 21.65 5.39
C PHE A 10 -13.61 20.40 6.22
N ARG A 11 -14.11 20.32 7.47
CA ARG A 11 -13.92 19.14 8.34
C ARG A 11 -14.49 17.87 7.70
N LYS A 12 -15.67 17.95 7.08
CA LYS A 12 -16.28 16.82 6.35
C LYS A 12 -15.45 16.40 5.14
N GLN A 13 -14.89 17.34 4.40
CA GLN A 13 -14.01 17.04 3.27
C GLN A 13 -12.72 16.36 3.74
N LYS A 14 -12.09 16.87 4.80
CA LYS A 14 -10.89 16.27 5.41
C LYS A 14 -11.15 14.83 5.84
N ALA A 15 -12.23 14.59 6.59
CA ALA A 15 -12.60 13.24 7.05
C ALA A 15 -12.88 12.26 5.90
N ARG A 16 -13.50 12.74 4.80
CA ARG A 16 -13.72 11.93 3.60
C ARG A 16 -12.40 11.58 2.89
N ALA A 17 -11.48 12.55 2.80
CA ALA A 17 -10.17 12.34 2.18
C ALA A 17 -9.34 11.31 2.99
N GLU A 18 -9.30 11.44 4.31
CA GLU A 18 -8.63 10.47 5.20
C GLU A 18 -9.21 9.07 5.07
N LYS A 19 -10.55 8.95 5.03
CA LYS A 19 -11.22 7.66 4.84
C LYS A 19 -10.87 7.03 3.48
N LYS A 20 -10.75 7.83 2.42
CA LYS A 20 -10.35 7.35 1.09
C LYS A 20 -8.91 6.86 1.09
N ALA A 21 -7.97 7.65 1.64
CA ALA A 21 -6.57 7.23 1.74
C ALA A 21 -6.41 5.90 2.48
N ARG A 22 -7.11 5.74 3.61
CA ARG A 22 -7.12 4.47 4.37
C ARG A 22 -7.72 3.32 3.58
N ALA A 23 -8.77 3.56 2.80
CA ALA A 23 -9.36 2.54 1.94
C ALA A 23 -8.39 2.10 0.84
N ASP A 24 -7.71 3.04 0.19
CA ASP A 24 -6.72 2.75 -0.85
C ASP A 24 -5.54 1.94 -0.27
N GLU A 25 -5.04 2.30 0.91
CA GLU A 25 -4.05 1.50 1.64
C GLU A 25 -4.53 0.08 1.94
N ASN A 26 -5.77 -0.07 2.39
CA ASN A 26 -6.34 -1.37 2.70
C ASN A 26 -6.56 -2.21 1.43
N VAL A 27 -6.90 -1.61 0.29
CA VAL A 27 -6.99 -2.31 -1.00
C VAL A 27 -5.62 -2.85 -1.40
N VAL A 28 -4.55 -2.09 -1.19
CA VAL A 28 -3.19 -2.58 -1.48
C VAL A 28 -2.78 -3.68 -0.51
N LYS A 29 -3.06 -3.50 0.79
CA LYS A 29 -2.66 -4.44 1.86
C LYS A 29 -3.47 -5.73 1.86
N PHE A 30 -4.78 -5.65 1.60
CA PHE A 30 -5.74 -6.75 1.76
C PHE A 30 -6.47 -7.13 0.48
N GLY A 31 -6.34 -6.35 -0.60
CA GLY A 31 -6.92 -6.68 -1.91
C GLY A 31 -6.07 -7.65 -2.73
N ARG A 32 -4.84 -7.96 -2.29
CA ARG A 32 -4.08 -9.09 -2.83
C ARG A 32 -4.67 -10.38 -2.28
N SER A 33 -5.00 -11.32 -3.16
CA SER A 33 -5.44 -12.64 -2.72
C SER A 33 -4.28 -13.39 -2.06
N LYS A 34 -4.58 -14.33 -1.15
CA LYS A 34 -3.56 -15.17 -0.51
C LYS A 34 -2.63 -15.82 -1.54
N ALA A 35 -3.20 -16.30 -2.65
CA ALA A 35 -2.46 -16.89 -3.76
C ALA A 35 -1.46 -15.91 -4.43
N GLN A 36 -1.81 -14.63 -4.55
CA GLN A 36 -0.91 -13.61 -5.11
C GLN A 36 0.24 -13.27 -4.16
N SER A 37 -0.06 -13.13 -2.86
CA SER A 37 0.95 -12.93 -1.82
C SER A 37 1.93 -14.11 -1.75
N ASP A 38 1.41 -15.34 -1.79
CA ASP A 38 2.23 -16.56 -1.72
C ASP A 38 3.12 -16.71 -2.97
N LEU A 39 2.60 -16.36 -4.15
CA LEU A 39 3.37 -16.33 -5.40
C LEU A 39 4.50 -15.27 -5.36
N GLU A 40 4.21 -14.07 -4.87
CA GLU A 40 5.23 -13.02 -4.68
C GLU A 40 6.31 -13.47 -3.70
N ARG A 41 5.92 -14.10 -2.58
CA ARG A 41 6.87 -14.62 -1.59
C ARG A 41 7.77 -15.71 -2.17
N ALA A 42 7.19 -16.67 -2.88
CA ALA A 42 7.96 -17.75 -3.52
C ALA A 42 8.95 -17.19 -4.56
N ARG A 43 8.54 -16.18 -5.33
CA ARG A 43 9.43 -15.48 -6.28
C ARG A 43 10.56 -14.73 -5.57
N ALA A 44 10.26 -14.03 -4.48
CA ALA A 44 11.27 -13.31 -3.70
C ALA A 44 12.27 -14.27 -3.04
N GLU A 45 11.81 -15.41 -2.52
CA GLU A 45 12.66 -16.45 -1.95
C GLU A 45 13.55 -17.10 -3.00
N LYS A 46 13.01 -17.37 -4.20
CA LYS A 46 13.81 -17.87 -5.33
C LYS A 46 14.89 -16.86 -5.70
N ALA A 47 14.53 -15.59 -5.89
CA ALA A 47 15.50 -14.54 -6.22
C ALA A 47 16.60 -14.40 -5.16
N ARG A 48 16.26 -14.49 -3.87
CA ARG A 48 17.26 -14.51 -2.79
C ARG A 48 18.19 -15.71 -2.89
N ARG A 49 17.65 -16.92 -3.08
CA ARG A 49 18.47 -18.12 -3.25
C ARG A 49 19.36 -18.05 -4.49
N ASP A 50 18.87 -17.49 -5.58
CA ASP A 50 19.63 -17.30 -6.80
C ASP A 50 20.83 -16.35 -6.52
N ILE A 51 20.60 -15.23 -5.84
CA ILE A 51 21.66 -14.28 -5.45
C ILE A 51 22.64 -14.92 -4.45
N ASP A 52 22.15 -15.54 -3.37
CA ASP A 52 22.99 -16.22 -2.37
C ASP A 52 23.82 -17.34 -2.99
N GLY A 53 23.30 -18.01 -4.03
CA GLY A 53 24.01 -19.02 -4.80
C GLY A 53 25.14 -18.42 -5.66
N HIS A 54 24.95 -17.21 -6.17
CA HIS A 54 25.99 -16.46 -6.87
C HIS A 54 27.06 -15.87 -5.93
N GLU A 55 26.72 -15.57 -4.67
CA GLU A 55 27.64 -14.99 -3.68
C GLU A 55 28.59 -16.03 -3.05
N ARG A 56 28.34 -17.33 -3.22
CA ARG A 56 29.16 -18.42 -2.63
C ARG A 56 30.33 -18.89 -3.50
N GLU A 57 30.59 -18.24 -4.64
CA GLU A 57 31.70 -18.59 -5.53
C GLU A 57 32.84 -17.55 -5.60
N GLU A 58 32.87 -16.53 -4.73
CA GLU A 58 34.07 -15.70 -4.47
C GLU A 58 34.68 -15.96 -3.09
#